data_AF-A0A485M3V1-F1
#
_entry.id   AF-A0A485M3V1-F1
#
_cell.length_a   1.000
_cell.length_b   1.000
_cell.length_c   1.000
_cell.angle_alpha   90.00
_cell.angle_beta   90.00
_cell.angle_gamma   90.00
#
_symmetry.space_group_name_H-M   'P 1'
#
loop_
_entity.id
_entity.type
_entity.pdbx_description
1 polymer ?
#
loop_
_entity_poly.entity_id
_entity_poly.type
_entity_poly.pdbx_seq_one_letter_code
_entity_poly.pdbx_strand_id
1 'polypeptide(L)'
;MEVLGYDIRKSERFKHQLGLVTQGKSLFQDLRAGENLDFLAALKNAGRENCHRVIERFQLTDYLSLPVTALEAGVYQRLALACALLNEPELLLADDLFQSIDPASHHIILRELKEYLACGGTCILSFNNMDAYSKNDLYSSISRVGWLEQGRLTVCQPGEARDQWDRRLKSFEEQSGENHA
;
A
#
# COMPACT_ATOMS: atom_id res chain seq x y z
N MET A 1 -11.88 8.76 19.45
CA MET A 1 -11.85 7.77 18.35
C MET A 1 -10.72 6.83 18.66
N GLU A 2 -11.01 5.54 18.73
CA GLU A 2 -10.04 4.50 19.05
C GLU A 2 -9.87 3.57 17.86
N VAL A 3 -8.64 3.12 17.62
CA VAL A 3 -8.28 2.16 16.57
C VAL A 3 -7.33 1.15 17.20
N LEU A 4 -7.58 -0.15 17.02
CA LEU A 4 -6.85 -1.23 17.71
C LEU A 4 -6.84 -1.09 19.24
N GLY A 5 -7.88 -0.48 19.83
CA GLY A 5 -7.95 -0.20 21.27
C GLY A 5 -7.06 0.95 21.76
N TYR A 6 -6.48 1.75 20.87
CA TYR A 6 -5.67 2.93 21.20
C TYR A 6 -6.36 4.25 20.82
N ASP A 7 -6.27 5.29 21.66
CA ASP A 7 -6.61 6.67 21.24
C ASP A 7 -5.54 7.18 20.26
N ILE A 8 -5.97 7.42 19.03
CA ILE A 8 -5.14 7.88 17.91
C ILE A 8 -4.39 9.19 18.19
N ARG A 9 -4.88 10.04 19.10
CA ARG A 9 -4.33 11.39 19.35
C ARG A 9 -3.16 11.39 20.34
N LYS A 10 -2.95 10.30 21.08
CA LYS A 10 -2.12 10.31 22.30
C LYS A 10 -1.13 9.16 22.42
N SER A 11 -0.98 8.33 21.39
CA SER A 11 -0.33 7.02 21.53
C SER A 11 0.82 6.81 20.55
N GLU A 12 2.06 6.96 21.02
CA GLU A 12 3.23 6.42 20.31
C GLU A 12 3.10 4.91 20.09
N ARG A 13 2.41 4.19 20.99
CA ARG A 13 2.12 2.76 20.83
C ARG A 13 1.28 2.50 19.58
N PHE A 14 0.30 3.36 19.27
CA PHE A 14 -0.52 3.22 18.06
C PHE A 14 0.33 3.32 16.79
N LYS A 15 1.29 4.26 16.76
CA LYS A 15 2.20 4.41 15.61
C LYS A 15 3.05 3.16 15.34
N HIS A 16 3.41 2.42 16.39
CA HIS A 16 4.15 1.16 16.26
C HIS A 16 3.30 0.02 15.69
N GLN A 17 1.98 0.07 15.91
CA GLN A 17 1.01 -0.89 15.37
C GLN A 17 0.54 -0.54 13.96
N LEU A 18 1.03 0.56 13.39
CA LEU A 18 0.60 1.10 12.11
C LEU A 18 1.73 1.07 11.07
N GLY A 19 1.52 0.35 9.99
CA GLY A 19 2.23 0.54 8.73
C GLY A 19 1.53 1.61 7.89
N LEU A 20 2.30 2.49 7.26
CA LEU A 20 1.76 3.53 6.39
C LEU A 20 2.57 3.59 5.09
N VAL A 21 1.87 3.48 3.96
CA VAL A 21 2.38 3.80 2.62
C VAL A 21 1.45 4.86 2.03
N THR A 22 1.99 6.02 1.67
CA THR A 22 1.22 7.12 1.09
C THR A 22 1.42 7.19 -0.42
N GLN A 23 0.47 7.77 -1.15
CA GLN A 23 0.63 8.06 -2.59
C GLN A 23 1.81 9.01 -2.84
N GLY A 24 2.00 10.01 -1.98
CA GLY A 24 3.16 10.90 -2.00
C GLY A 24 4.43 10.21 -1.52
N LYS A 25 5.60 10.80 -1.81
CA LYS A 25 6.88 10.25 -1.37
C LYS A 25 7.01 10.33 0.17
N SER A 26 6.69 9.24 0.86
CA SER A 26 6.74 9.10 2.33
C SER A 26 8.14 8.98 2.92
N LEU A 27 9.11 8.59 2.10
CA LEU A 27 10.51 8.39 2.48
C LEU A 27 11.31 9.70 2.46
N PHE A 28 12.36 9.78 3.25
CA PHE A 28 13.30 10.90 3.30
C PHE A 28 14.08 11.00 1.98
N GLN A 29 13.90 12.12 1.28
CA GLN A 29 14.37 12.31 -0.09
C GLN A 29 15.87 12.63 -0.19
N ASP A 30 16.45 13.11 0.90
CA ASP A 30 17.86 13.42 1.08
C ASP A 30 18.70 12.21 1.51
N LEU A 31 18.05 11.07 1.78
CA LEU A 31 18.68 9.84 2.22
C LEU A 31 18.73 8.76 1.13
N ARG A 32 19.69 7.85 1.25
CA ARG A 32 19.75 6.60 0.49
C ARG A 32 18.67 5.61 0.95
N ALA A 33 18.44 4.58 0.15
CA ALA A 33 17.45 3.55 0.46
C ALA A 33 17.77 2.83 1.79
N GLY A 34 19.03 2.44 2.00
CA GLY A 34 19.46 1.82 3.26
C GLY A 34 19.34 2.76 4.45
N GLU A 35 19.71 4.03 4.28
CA GLU A 35 19.62 5.05 5.34
C GLU A 35 18.16 5.32 5.76
N ASN A 36 17.22 5.31 4.80
CA ASN A 36 15.78 5.38 5.10
C ASN A 36 15.34 4.19 5.96
N LEU A 37 15.77 2.99 5.58
CA LEU A 37 15.40 1.76 6.27
C LEU A 37 15.96 1.73 7.69
N ASP A 38 17.23 2.11 7.87
CA ASP A 38 17.87 2.23 9.18
C ASP A 38 17.20 3.30 10.06
N PHE A 39 16.87 4.46 9.48
CA PHE A 39 16.20 5.53 10.20
C PHE A 39 14.80 5.12 10.67
N LEU A 40 14.00 4.53 9.78
CA LEU A 40 12.66 4.08 10.11
C LEU A 40 12.67 2.87 11.06
N ALA A 41 13.68 2.01 10.96
CA ALA A 41 13.90 0.94 11.93
C ALA A 41 14.19 1.49 13.32
N ALA A 42 15.07 2.48 13.44
CA ALA A 42 15.35 3.15 14.71
C ALA A 42 14.08 3.81 15.30
N LEU A 43 13.31 4.52 14.47
CA LEU A 43 12.06 5.17 14.90
C LEU A 43 11.03 4.16 15.41
N LYS A 44 10.95 2.99 14.78
CA LYS A 44 10.01 1.92 15.14
C LYS A 44 10.56 0.95 16.20
N ASN A 45 11.78 1.14 16.71
CA ASN A 45 12.48 0.16 17.56
C ASN A 45 12.58 -1.24 16.90
N ALA A 46 12.75 -1.28 15.57
CA ALA A 46 12.94 -2.52 14.83
C ALA A 46 14.39 -3.04 14.98
N GLY A 47 14.53 -4.34 15.23
CA GLY A 47 15.85 -4.97 15.32
C GLY A 47 16.52 -5.13 13.96
N ARG A 48 17.84 -5.33 13.97
CA ARG A 48 18.63 -5.55 12.74
C ARG A 48 18.14 -6.75 11.92
N GLU A 49 17.64 -7.79 12.58
CA GLU A 49 17.05 -8.97 11.91
C GLU A 49 15.79 -8.60 11.10
N ASN A 50 14.96 -7.68 11.60
CA ASN A 50 13.80 -7.18 10.87
C ASN A 50 14.22 -6.44 9.60
N CYS A 51 15.27 -5.62 9.68
CA CYS A 51 15.83 -4.93 8.52
C CYS A 51 16.32 -5.93 7.46
N HIS A 52 17.13 -6.91 7.86
CA HIS A 52 17.63 -7.94 6.95
C HIS A 52 16.49 -8.73 6.29
N ARG A 53 15.49 -9.13 7.09
CA ARG A 53 14.30 -9.85 6.61
C ARG A 53 13.57 -9.06 5.53
N VAL A 54 13.28 -7.77 5.76
CA VAL A 54 12.57 -6.98 4.74
C VAL A 54 13.47 -6.66 3.54
N ILE A 55 14.78 -6.47 3.71
CA ILE A 55 15.70 -6.27 2.58
C ILE A 55 15.69 -7.49 1.66
N GLU A 56 15.77 -8.69 2.21
CA GLU A 56 15.76 -9.93 1.44
C GLU A 56 14.40 -10.17 0.77
N ARG A 57 13.31 -10.13 1.55
CA ARG A 57 11.96 -10.36 1.05
C ARG A 57 11.58 -9.37 -0.04
N PHE A 58 11.90 -8.09 0.14
CA PHE A 58 11.65 -7.06 -0.87
C PHE A 58 12.76 -6.93 -1.89
N GLN A 59 13.78 -7.82 -1.92
CA GLN A 59 14.88 -7.85 -2.90
C GLN A 59 15.67 -6.52 -3.02
N LEU A 60 15.86 -5.80 -1.92
CA LEU A 60 16.37 -4.41 -1.92
C LEU A 60 17.90 -4.28 -1.92
N THR A 61 18.64 -5.38 -1.81
CA THR A 61 20.11 -5.38 -1.61
C THR A 61 20.87 -4.47 -2.57
N ASP A 62 20.60 -4.56 -3.88
CA ASP A 62 21.32 -3.80 -4.91
C ASP A 62 20.98 -2.30 -4.91
N TYR A 63 19.90 -1.92 -4.22
CA TYR A 63 19.37 -0.57 -4.20
C TYR A 63 19.73 0.21 -2.94
N LEU A 64 20.25 -0.45 -1.89
CA LEU A 64 20.49 0.16 -0.58
C LEU A 64 21.42 1.37 -0.64
N SER A 65 22.38 1.34 -1.56
CA SER A 65 23.34 2.43 -1.75
C SER A 65 22.80 3.57 -2.62
N LEU A 66 21.65 3.44 -3.28
CA LEU A 66 21.14 4.49 -4.16
C LEU A 66 20.40 5.57 -3.36
N PRO A 67 20.52 6.86 -3.74
CA PRO A 67 19.62 7.90 -3.27
C PRO A 67 18.17 7.50 -3.53
N VAL A 68 17.26 7.74 -2.57
CA VAL A 68 15.84 7.40 -2.77
C VAL A 68 15.23 8.10 -3.98
N THR A 69 15.70 9.31 -4.28
CA THR A 69 15.29 10.07 -5.47
C THR A 69 15.69 9.45 -6.79
N ALA A 70 16.66 8.53 -6.80
CA ALA A 70 17.14 7.82 -7.99
C ALA A 70 16.45 6.46 -8.20
N LEU A 71 15.59 6.03 -7.27
CA LEU A 71 14.87 4.76 -7.40
C LEU A 71 13.76 4.86 -8.45
N GLU A 72 13.63 3.81 -9.25
CA GLU A 72 12.46 3.61 -10.09
C GLU A 72 11.21 3.43 -9.22
N ALA A 73 10.04 3.77 -9.77
CA ALA A 73 8.77 3.77 -9.03
C ALA A 73 8.48 2.43 -8.33
N GLY A 74 8.72 1.31 -9.00
CA GLY A 74 8.50 -0.02 -8.43
C GLY A 74 9.42 -0.34 -7.24
N VAL A 75 10.71 -0.01 -7.36
CA VAL A 75 11.69 -0.18 -6.28
C VAL A 75 11.38 0.75 -5.11
N TYR A 76 10.94 1.98 -5.40
CA TYR A 76 10.48 2.92 -4.38
C TYR A 76 9.30 2.35 -3.59
N GLN A 77 8.28 1.81 -4.28
CA GLN A 77 7.11 1.22 -3.61
C GLN A 77 7.49 -0.02 -2.79
N ARG A 78 8.40 -0.86 -3.29
CA ARG A 78 8.97 -1.99 -2.51
C ARG A 78 9.63 -1.50 -1.23
N LEU A 79 10.47 -0.46 -1.31
CA LEU A 79 11.13 0.12 -0.14
C LEU A 79 10.12 0.74 0.85
N ALA A 80 9.13 1.48 0.34
CA ALA A 80 8.10 2.08 1.18
C ALA A 80 7.30 1.02 1.93
N LEU A 81 6.87 -0.05 1.26
CA LEU A 81 6.16 -1.15 1.89
C LEU A 81 7.05 -1.95 2.86
N ALA A 82 8.32 -2.20 2.51
CA ALA A 82 9.29 -2.82 3.40
C ALA A 82 9.41 -2.05 4.72
N CYS A 83 9.53 -0.71 4.64
CA CYS A 83 9.59 0.15 5.82
C CYS A 83 8.28 0.16 6.61
N ALA A 84 7.13 0.09 5.94
CA ALA A 84 5.83 -0.03 6.59
C ALA A 84 5.72 -1.33 7.40
N LEU A 85 6.24 -2.45 6.88
CA LEU A 85 6.13 -3.80 7.43
C LEU A 85 7.28 -4.25 8.35
N LEU A 86 8.28 -3.39 8.62
CA LEU A 86 9.46 -3.71 9.45
C LEU A 86 9.15 -4.52 10.72
N ASN A 87 8.15 -4.09 11.49
CA ASN A 87 7.75 -4.73 12.75
C ASN A 87 6.43 -5.49 12.67
N GLU A 88 6.00 -5.89 11.48
CA GLU A 88 4.77 -6.67 11.29
C GLU A 88 3.56 -5.99 11.98
N PRO A 89 3.23 -4.75 11.59
CA PRO A 89 2.20 -3.96 12.26
C PRO A 89 0.83 -4.67 12.21
N GLU A 90 -0.01 -4.49 13.23
CA GLU A 90 -1.38 -5.03 13.21
C GLU A 90 -2.25 -4.43 12.08
N LEU A 91 -2.00 -3.16 11.73
CA LEU A 91 -2.72 -2.45 10.67
C LEU A 91 -1.76 -1.81 9.66
N LEU A 92 -1.94 -2.11 8.38
CA LEU A 92 -1.33 -1.42 7.25
C LEU A 92 -2.36 -0.51 6.58
N LEU A 93 -2.02 0.77 6.42
CA LEU A 93 -2.71 1.69 5.53
C LEU A 93 -1.84 1.90 4.31
N ALA A 94 -2.35 1.56 3.13
CA ALA A 94 -1.63 1.71 1.88
C ALA A 94 -2.47 2.52 0.89
N ASP A 95 -1.84 3.51 0.27
CA ASP A 95 -2.50 4.40 -0.68
C ASP A 95 -1.86 4.26 -2.07
N ASP A 96 -2.68 3.82 -3.03
CA ASP A 96 -2.34 3.63 -4.45
C ASP A 96 -1.07 2.80 -4.72
N LEU A 97 -0.93 1.70 -3.98
CA LEU A 97 0.30 0.90 -3.87
C LEU A 97 0.82 0.29 -5.18
N PHE A 98 -0.08 -0.01 -6.13
CA PHE A 98 0.25 -0.72 -7.37
C PHE A 98 0.28 0.19 -8.60
N GLN A 99 0.05 1.49 -8.43
CA GLN A 99 -0.01 2.40 -9.56
C GLN A 99 1.37 2.63 -10.16
N SER A 100 1.48 2.45 -11.49
CA SER A 100 2.66 2.80 -12.29
C SER A 100 3.97 2.13 -11.85
N ILE A 101 3.91 0.87 -11.42
CA ILE A 101 5.09 0.05 -11.11
C ILE A 101 5.33 -1.04 -12.16
N ASP A 102 6.56 -1.53 -12.24
CA ASP A 102 6.93 -2.62 -13.15
C ASP A 102 6.37 -3.98 -12.69
N PRO A 103 6.23 -4.97 -13.61
CA PRO A 103 5.67 -6.28 -13.27
C PRO A 103 6.43 -7.05 -12.17
N ALA A 104 7.74 -6.88 -12.06
CA ALA A 104 8.52 -7.59 -11.04
C ALA A 104 8.24 -7.01 -9.64
N SER A 105 8.24 -5.68 -9.51
CA SER A 105 7.86 -5.02 -8.27
C SER A 105 6.43 -5.33 -7.87
N HIS A 106 5.52 -5.37 -8.85
CA HIS A 106 4.14 -5.78 -8.63
C HIS A 106 4.04 -7.19 -8.01
N HIS A 107 4.75 -8.17 -8.56
CA HIS A 107 4.75 -9.54 -8.04
C HIS A 107 5.30 -9.62 -6.61
N ILE A 108 6.40 -8.94 -6.33
CA ILE A 108 7.02 -8.91 -4.99
C ILE A 108 6.04 -8.30 -3.99
N ILE A 109 5.52 -7.09 -4.26
CA ILE A 109 4.58 -6.39 -3.37
C ILE A 109 3.35 -7.26 -3.09
N LEU A 110 2.79 -7.90 -4.12
CA LEU A 110 1.62 -8.77 -3.99
C LEU A 110 1.91 -9.97 -3.08
N ARG A 111 3.04 -10.65 -3.28
CA ARG A 111 3.46 -11.79 -2.45
C ARG A 111 3.58 -11.37 -0.98
N GLU A 112 4.29 -10.28 -0.73
CA GLU A 112 4.53 -9.77 0.62
C GLU A 112 3.24 -9.35 1.33
N LEU A 113 2.31 -8.71 0.61
CA LEU A 113 1.00 -8.38 1.15
C LEU A 113 0.17 -9.63 1.47
N LYS A 114 0.16 -10.63 0.59
CA LYS A 114 -0.57 -11.89 0.84
C LYS A 114 -0.02 -12.61 2.08
N GLU A 115 1.29 -12.67 2.22
CA GLU A 115 1.93 -13.27 3.40
C GLU A 115 1.60 -12.48 4.67
N TYR A 116 1.66 -11.15 4.63
CA TYR A 116 1.26 -10.29 5.74
C TYR A 116 -0.19 -10.55 6.18
N LEU A 117 -1.12 -10.62 5.24
CA LEU A 117 -2.53 -10.92 5.51
C LEU A 117 -2.72 -12.34 6.07
N ALA A 118 -1.99 -13.33 5.53
CA ALA A 118 -2.05 -14.72 6.00
C ALA A 118 -1.56 -14.87 7.46
N CYS A 119 -0.66 -14.01 7.91
CA CYS A 119 -0.22 -13.94 9.31
C CYS A 119 -1.18 -13.17 10.23
N GLY A 120 -2.35 -12.74 9.75
CA GLY A 120 -3.37 -12.05 10.53
C GLY A 120 -3.28 -10.52 10.51
N GLY A 121 -2.36 -9.95 9.71
CA GLY A 121 -2.29 -8.51 9.50
C GLY A 121 -3.55 -7.96 8.84
N THR A 122 -3.95 -6.74 9.19
CA THR A 122 -5.09 -6.04 8.57
C THR A 122 -4.58 -4.99 7.59
N CYS A 123 -5.09 -4.98 6.36
CA CYS A 123 -4.74 -3.94 5.38
C CYS A 123 -5.98 -3.15 4.94
N ILE A 124 -5.88 -1.82 4.98
CA ILE A 124 -6.80 -0.93 4.26
C ILE A 124 -6.02 -0.34 3.09
N LEU A 125 -6.50 -0.62 1.89
CA LEU A 125 -5.91 -0.17 0.65
C LEU A 125 -6.87 0.77 -0.08
N SER A 126 -6.43 1.98 -0.42
CA SER A 126 -7.14 2.87 -1.34
C SER A 126 -6.62 2.71 -2.76
N PHE A 127 -7.54 2.79 -3.71
CA PHE A 127 -7.26 2.78 -5.15
C PHE A 127 -8.35 3.54 -5.90
N ASN A 128 -8.00 4.10 -7.05
CA ASN A 128 -8.92 4.83 -7.93
C ASN A 128 -9.25 4.06 -9.22
N ASN A 129 -8.57 2.94 -9.48
CA ASN A 129 -8.76 2.11 -10.66
C ASN A 129 -8.93 0.65 -10.25
N MET A 130 -10.16 0.14 -10.32
CA MET A 130 -10.46 -1.22 -9.91
C MET A 130 -9.86 -2.27 -10.86
N ASP A 131 -9.59 -1.95 -12.13
CA ASP A 131 -9.03 -2.89 -13.11
C ASP A 131 -7.56 -3.21 -12.86
N ALA A 132 -6.83 -2.27 -12.26
CA ALA A 132 -5.48 -2.51 -11.76
C ALA A 132 -5.46 -3.55 -10.62
N TYR A 133 -6.60 -3.87 -10.02
CA TYR A 133 -6.71 -4.82 -8.91
C TYR A 133 -7.49 -6.08 -9.28
N SER A 134 -8.52 -5.98 -10.13
CA SER A 134 -9.39 -7.10 -10.51
C SER A 134 -8.67 -8.15 -11.35
N LYS A 135 -7.66 -7.74 -12.14
CA LYS A 135 -6.79 -8.65 -12.90
C LYS A 135 -5.76 -9.36 -12.02
N ASN A 136 -5.67 -8.96 -10.75
CA ASN A 136 -4.71 -9.47 -9.82
C ASN A 136 -5.37 -10.40 -8.82
N ASP A 137 -4.58 -11.40 -8.47
CA ASP A 137 -4.74 -12.34 -7.38
C ASP A 137 -5.02 -11.71 -6.00
N LEU A 138 -4.89 -10.39 -5.85
CA LEU A 138 -5.24 -9.67 -4.62
C LEU A 138 -6.76 -9.51 -4.46
N TYR A 139 -7.49 -9.38 -5.56
CA TYR A 139 -8.92 -9.09 -5.54
C TYR A 139 -9.70 -10.14 -4.73
N SER A 140 -9.30 -11.41 -4.84
CA SER A 140 -9.88 -12.52 -4.07
C SER A 140 -9.59 -12.44 -2.56
N SER A 141 -8.59 -11.68 -2.15
CA SER A 141 -8.24 -11.45 -0.73
C SER A 141 -8.98 -10.25 -0.13
N ILE A 142 -9.66 -9.43 -0.94
CA ILE A 142 -10.41 -8.27 -0.46
C ILE A 142 -11.68 -8.76 0.23
N SER A 143 -11.79 -8.49 1.53
CA SER A 143 -12.96 -8.92 2.32
C SER A 143 -14.14 -7.96 2.21
N ARG A 144 -13.89 -6.65 2.06
CA ARG A 144 -14.90 -5.58 1.96
C ARG A 144 -14.36 -4.42 1.14
N VAL A 145 -15.25 -3.69 0.49
CA VAL A 145 -14.91 -2.47 -0.27
C VAL A 145 -15.64 -1.28 0.30
N GLY A 146 -14.92 -0.19 0.55
CA GLY A 146 -15.49 1.12 0.83
C GLY A 146 -15.57 1.93 -0.45
N TRP A 147 -16.77 2.18 -0.95
CA TRP A 147 -17.02 3.05 -2.10
C TRP A 147 -17.16 4.50 -1.63
N LEU A 148 -16.18 5.34 -1.96
CA LEU A 148 -16.20 6.77 -1.64
C LEU A 148 -16.63 7.58 -2.85
N GLU A 149 -17.75 8.28 -2.72
CA GLU A 149 -18.29 9.11 -3.80
C GLU A 149 -19.01 10.34 -3.24
N GLN A 150 -18.75 11.51 -3.83
CA GLN A 150 -19.39 12.78 -3.44
C GLN A 150 -19.31 13.05 -1.93
N GLY A 151 -18.18 12.70 -1.31
CA GLY A 151 -17.96 12.85 0.14
C GLY A 151 -18.67 11.80 1.00
N ARG A 152 -19.33 10.80 0.42
CA ARG A 152 -20.03 9.72 1.13
C ARG A 152 -19.30 8.39 0.94
N LEU A 153 -18.97 7.73 2.06
CA LEU A 153 -18.41 6.38 2.07
C LEU A 153 -19.52 5.37 2.34
N THR A 154 -19.72 4.41 1.43
CA THR A 154 -20.60 3.26 1.60
C THR A 154 -19.79 1.97 1.58
N VAL A 155 -20.11 1.01 2.44
CA VAL A 155 -19.39 -0.26 2.48
C VAL A 155 -20.22 -1.36 1.81
N CYS A 156 -19.62 -2.05 0.86
CA CYS A 156 -20.26 -3.10 0.05
C CYS A 156 -19.35 -4.33 -0.07
N GLN A 157 -19.91 -5.41 -0.63
CA GLN A 157 -19.12 -6.60 -1.00
C GLN A 157 -18.30 -6.35 -2.27
N PRO A 158 -17.15 -7.04 -2.47
CA PRO A 158 -16.34 -6.84 -3.67
C PRO A 158 -17.13 -6.98 -4.98
N GLY A 159 -17.99 -8.00 -5.10
CA GLY A 159 -18.84 -8.18 -6.29
C GLY A 159 -19.76 -6.99 -6.58
N GLU A 160 -20.41 -6.45 -5.55
CA GLU A 160 -21.27 -5.26 -5.69
C GLU A 160 -20.48 -4.02 -6.11
N ALA A 161 -19.27 -3.85 -5.55
CA ALA A 161 -18.37 -2.77 -5.96
C ALA A 161 -17.94 -2.91 -7.43
N ARG A 162 -17.73 -4.14 -7.91
CA ARG A 162 -17.37 -4.41 -9.31
C ARG A 162 -18.51 -4.04 -10.25
N ASP A 163 -19.72 -4.47 -9.93
CA ASP A 163 -20.91 -4.12 -10.72
C ASP A 163 -21.14 -2.60 -10.74
N GLN A 164 -20.82 -1.91 -9.65
CA GLN A 164 -20.88 -0.45 -9.59
C GLN A 164 -19.80 0.22 -10.46
N TRP A 165 -18.57 -0.29 -10.44
CA TRP A 165 -17.47 0.17 -11.31
C TRP A 165 -17.79 -0.01 -12.80
N ASP A 166 -18.24 -1.20 -13.19
CA ASP A 166 -18.53 -1.51 -14.59
C ASP A 166 -19.71 -0.67 -15.13
N ARG A 167 -20.72 -0.38 -14.29
CA ARG A 167 -21.79 0.58 -14.63
C ARG A 167 -21.27 2.00 -14.84
N ARG A 168 -20.29 2.43 -14.03
CA ARG A 168 -19.71 3.77 -14.14
C ARG A 168 -18.89 3.94 -15.40
N LEU A 169 -18.06 2.96 -15.74
CA LEU A 169 -17.30 2.98 -16.99
C LEU A 169 -18.21 3.17 -18.20
N LYS A 170 -19.30 2.39 -18.29
CA LYS A 170 -20.29 2.53 -19.37
C LYS A 170 -20.89 3.92 -19.44
N SER A 171 -21.28 4.50 -18.30
CA SER A 171 -21.86 5.85 -18.28
C SER A 171 -20.88 6.93 -18.75
N PHE A 172 -19.57 6.75 -18.50
CA PHE A 172 -18.55 7.67 -19.00
C PHE A 172 -18.32 7.51 -20.50
N GLU A 173 -18.33 6.29 -21.01
CA GLU A 173 -18.20 6.00 -22.44
C GLU A 173 -19.37 6.61 -23.24
N GLU A 174 -20.60 6.47 -22.73
CA GLU A 174 -21.82 7.04 -23.33
C GLU A 174 -21.77 8.58 -23.36
N GLN A 175 -21.36 9.23 -22.26
CA GLN A 175 -21.21 10.70 -22.20
C GLN A 175 -20.06 11.24 -23.07
N SER A 176 -19.03 10.42 -23.31
CA SER A 176 -17.90 10.80 -24.15
C SER A 176 -18.23 10.70 -25.65
N GLY A 177 -19.14 9.79 -26.03
CA GLY A 177 -19.63 9.62 -27.39
C GLY A 177 -20.55 10.74 -27.89
N GLU A 178 -21.26 11.43 -26.99
CA GLU A 178 -22.17 12.53 -27.34
C GLU A 178 -21.46 13.86 -27.66
N ASN A 179 -20.18 14.03 -27.32
CA ASN A 179 -19.43 15.26 -27.56
C ASN A 179 -18.69 15.30 -28.91
N HIS A 180 -18.91 14.32 -29.80
CA HIS A 180 -18.24 14.22 -31.12
C HIS A 180 -19.22 14.12 -32.32
N ALA A 181 -20.48 14.53 -32.15
CA ALA A 181 -21.48 14.55 -33.22
C ALA A 181 -21.87 15.99 -33.62
#